data_AF-A0A3E0IMS5-F1
#
_entry.id   AF-A0A3E0IMS5-F1
#
_cell.length_a   1.000
_cell.length_b   1.000
_cell.length_c   1.000
_cell.angle_alpha   90.00
_cell.angle_beta   90.00
_cell.angle_gamma   90.00
#
_symmetry.space_group_name_H-M   'P 1'
#
loop_
_entity.id
_entity.type
_entity.pdbx_description
1 polymer ?
#
loop_
_entity_poly.entity_id
_entity_poly.type
_entity_poly.pdbx_seq_one_letter_code
_entity_poly.pdbx_strand_id
1 'polypeptide(L)'
;MSETTINQILEVFYILIGLQFFYTAYRVLKFKQNDKRVGTALFWMILGLMFIVGPYIPNWLNGVCVLAMGLLTITKNVRLGKVLEVDKQTEEEGASKYGAKLFIPAVVLAVAAVIISTWTPFGGAIGIGASSIIALIAAYIVLKPKPKVGLYDSDRLVQQIGTVGILPQFLAALGILFTVSGVGETISKGISGFLPEGNAL
;
A
#
# COMPACT_ATOMS: atom_id res chain seq x y z
N MET A 1 26.25 -1.69 7.31
CA MET A 1 25.58 -0.43 6.91
C MET A 1 24.96 0.15 8.16
N SER A 2 25.03 1.45 8.42
CA SER A 2 24.44 2.03 9.64
C SER A 2 22.90 2.04 9.54
N GLU A 3 22.20 1.96 10.67
CA GLU A 3 20.73 2.12 10.73
C GLU A 3 20.27 3.41 10.03
N THR A 4 21.08 4.46 10.10
CA THR A 4 20.85 5.73 9.42
C THR A 4 20.67 5.56 7.90
N THR A 5 21.49 4.75 7.24
CA THR A 5 21.39 4.54 5.79
C THR A 5 20.13 3.75 5.42
N ILE A 6 19.74 2.76 6.24
CA ILE A 6 18.51 1.98 6.03
C ILE A 6 17.30 2.90 6.13
N ASN A 7 17.26 3.76 7.15
CA ASN A 7 16.18 4.72 7.35
C ASN A 7 16.08 5.73 6.20
N GLN A 8 17.22 6.24 5.70
CA GLN A 8 17.23 7.13 4.54
C GLN A 8 16.68 6.46 3.26
N ILE A 9 17.04 5.20 3.02
CA ILE A 9 16.51 4.45 1.86
C ILE A 9 15.00 4.25 2.01
N LEU A 10 14.53 3.85 3.19
CA LEU A 10 13.10 3.69 3.46
C LEU A 10 12.35 5.00 3.30
N GLU A 11 12.92 6.11 3.75
CA GLU A 11 12.33 7.43 3.58
C GLU A 11 12.13 7.77 2.10
N VAL A 12 13.10 7.49 1.24
CA VAL A 12 12.94 7.66 -0.22
C VAL A 12 11.75 6.83 -0.73
N PHE A 13 11.62 5.57 -0.32
CA PHE A 13 10.48 4.75 -0.71
C PHE A 13 9.15 5.29 -0.19
N TYR A 14 9.09 5.76 1.05
CA TYR A 14 7.88 6.36 1.60
C TYR A 14 7.50 7.65 0.87
N ILE A 15 8.49 8.47 0.48
CA ILE A 15 8.26 9.64 -0.35
C ILE A 15 7.65 9.25 -1.70
N LEU A 16 8.20 8.23 -2.37
CA LEU A 16 7.68 7.74 -3.65
C LEU A 16 6.24 7.22 -3.53
N ILE A 17 5.94 6.46 -2.47
CA ILE A 17 4.58 5.97 -2.18
C ILE A 17 3.63 7.15 -1.93
N GLY A 18 4.06 8.14 -1.14
CA GLY A 18 3.28 9.34 -0.88
C GLY A 18 2.96 10.13 -2.14
N LEU A 19 3.94 10.32 -3.03
CA LEU A 19 3.74 10.96 -4.34
C LEU A 19 2.76 10.20 -5.22
N GLN A 20 2.78 8.86 -5.20
CA GLN A 20 1.81 8.03 -5.91
C GLN A 20 0.38 8.23 -5.37
N PHE A 21 0.20 8.37 -4.05
CA PHE A 21 -1.09 8.69 -3.47
C PHE A 21 -1.57 10.11 -3.82
N PHE A 22 -0.67 11.10 -3.86
CA PHE A 22 -1.02 12.43 -4.36
C PHE A 22 -1.43 12.41 -5.83
N TYR A 23 -0.75 11.63 -6.67
CA TYR A 23 -1.13 11.45 -8.06
C TYR A 23 -2.53 10.81 -8.17
N THR A 24 -2.81 9.80 -7.35
CA THR A 24 -4.14 9.16 -7.26
C THR A 24 -5.21 10.17 -6.83
N ALA A 25 -4.93 10.99 -5.80
CA ALA A 25 -5.84 12.05 -5.35
C ALA A 25 -6.15 13.05 -6.47
N TYR A 26 -5.12 13.52 -7.19
CA TYR A 26 -5.28 14.43 -8.33
C TYR A 26 -6.15 13.82 -9.44
N ARG A 27 -5.92 12.54 -9.76
CA ARG A 27 -6.67 11.80 -10.77
C ARG A 27 -8.15 11.68 -10.38
N VAL A 28 -8.43 11.28 -9.15
CA VAL A 28 -9.78 11.18 -8.61
C VAL A 28 -10.52 12.53 -8.67
N LEU A 29 -9.87 13.64 -8.33
CA LEU A 29 -10.47 14.98 -8.42
C LEU A 29 -10.84 15.36 -9.85
N LYS A 30 -10.02 14.95 -10.82
CA LYS A 30 -10.21 15.25 -12.25
C LYS A 30 -11.35 14.43 -12.88
N PHE A 31 -11.68 13.26 -12.33
CA PHE A 31 -12.82 12.45 -12.78
C PHE A 31 -14.15 13.02 -12.29
N LYS A 32 -14.83 13.79 -13.16
CA LYS A 32 -16.12 14.44 -12.86
C LYS A 32 -17.29 13.48 -12.62
N GLN A 33 -17.21 12.23 -13.07
CA GLN A 33 -18.30 11.24 -12.90
C GLN A 33 -18.37 10.62 -11.49
N ASN A 34 -17.47 10.98 -10.56
CA ASN A 34 -17.44 10.38 -9.23
C ASN A 34 -18.08 11.32 -8.20
N ASP A 35 -19.30 11.01 -7.76
CA ASP A 35 -20.08 11.83 -6.81
C ASP A 35 -19.37 12.09 -5.48
N LYS A 36 -18.42 11.23 -5.11
CA LYS A 36 -17.65 11.29 -3.87
C LYS A 36 -16.16 11.61 -4.08
N ARG A 37 -15.80 12.19 -5.24
CA ARG A 37 -14.42 12.53 -5.63
C ARG A 37 -13.64 13.30 -4.57
N VAL A 38 -14.27 14.26 -3.88
CA VAL A 38 -13.59 15.09 -2.88
C VAL A 38 -13.20 14.26 -1.65
N GLY A 39 -14.10 13.41 -1.16
CA GLY A 39 -13.81 12.55 -0.01
C GLY A 39 -12.76 11.50 -0.33
N THR A 40 -12.85 10.84 -1.48
CA THR A 40 -11.82 9.89 -1.94
C THR A 40 -10.46 10.58 -2.13
N ALA A 41 -10.42 11.76 -2.74
CA ALA A 41 -9.17 12.48 -2.92
C ALA A 41 -8.56 12.96 -1.60
N LEU A 42 -9.38 13.44 -0.67
CA LEU A 42 -8.92 13.85 0.65
C LEU A 42 -8.34 12.67 1.43
N PHE A 43 -8.96 11.49 1.34
CA PHE A 43 -8.41 10.26 1.92
C PHE A 43 -7.00 9.94 1.39
N TRP A 44 -6.83 9.93 0.07
CA TRP A 44 -5.52 9.67 -0.56
C TRP A 44 -4.51 10.78 -0.25
N MET A 45 -4.95 12.02 -0.14
CA MET A 45 -4.10 13.17 0.21
C MET A 45 -3.58 13.06 1.66
N ILE A 46 -4.45 12.73 2.62
CA ILE A 46 -4.06 12.53 4.02
C ILE A 46 -3.08 11.36 4.11
N LEU A 47 -3.39 10.23 3.45
CA LEU A 47 -2.49 9.07 3.43
C LEU A 47 -1.12 9.41 2.81
N GLY A 48 -1.11 10.10 1.67
CA GLY A 48 0.12 10.55 1.04
C GLY A 48 0.94 11.47 1.94
N LEU A 49 0.28 12.41 2.61
CA LEU A 49 0.93 13.32 3.57
C LEU A 49 1.54 12.55 4.74
N MET A 50 0.85 11.54 5.28
CA MET A 50 1.38 10.71 6.37
C MET A 50 2.64 9.94 5.97
N PHE A 51 2.71 9.45 4.72
CA PHE A 51 3.91 8.76 4.22
C PHE A 51 5.13 9.69 4.08
N ILE A 52 4.92 10.93 3.65
CA ILE A 52 6.03 11.88 3.43
C ILE A 52 6.42 12.60 4.73
N VAL A 53 5.43 13.13 5.45
CA VAL A 53 5.63 14.09 6.53
C VAL A 53 5.35 13.46 7.91
N GLY A 54 4.79 12.25 7.96
CA GLY A 54 4.43 11.57 9.21
C GLY A 54 5.55 11.50 10.26
N PRO A 55 6.80 11.17 9.89
CA PRO A 55 7.92 11.16 10.83
C PRO A 55 8.30 12.54 11.38
N TYR A 56 7.92 13.62 10.68
CA TYR A 56 8.32 14.99 10.97
C TYR A 56 7.28 15.78 11.78
N ILE A 57 6.07 15.24 11.96
CA ILE A 57 5.00 15.90 12.72
C ILE A 57 4.76 15.18 14.06
N PRO A 58 4.26 15.91 15.08
CA PRO A 58 3.84 15.32 16.35
C PRO A 58 2.91 14.10 16.19
N ASN A 59 3.16 13.05 16.97
CA ASN A 59 2.39 11.79 16.92
C ASN A 59 0.87 11.98 17.09
N TRP A 60 0.43 12.98 17.85
CA TRP A 60 -0.99 13.28 18.01
C TRP A 60 -1.65 13.75 16.70
N LEU A 61 -0.91 14.48 15.85
CA LEU A 61 -1.39 14.88 14.52
C LEU A 61 -1.52 13.67 13.58
N ASN A 62 -0.56 12.75 13.62
CA ASN A 62 -0.68 11.47 12.92
C ASN A 62 -1.95 10.73 13.34
N GLY A 63 -2.24 10.69 14.65
CA GLY A 63 -3.48 10.12 15.18
C GLY A 63 -4.74 10.82 14.65
N VAL A 64 -4.76 12.15 14.63
CA VAL A 64 -5.88 12.94 14.06
C VAL A 64 -6.08 12.64 12.58
N CYS A 65 -5.00 12.52 11.80
CA CYS A 65 -5.06 12.13 10.39
C CYS A 65 -5.70 10.74 10.23
N VAL A 66 -5.30 9.75 11.04
CA VAL A 66 -5.91 8.40 11.01
C VAL A 66 -7.40 8.46 11.37
N LEU A 67 -7.79 9.21 12.40
CA LEU A 67 -9.19 9.38 12.77
C LEU A 67 -10.00 10.04 11.65
N ALA A 68 -9.46 11.07 11.00
CA ALA A 68 -10.08 11.73 9.86
C ALA A 68 -10.29 10.76 8.67
N MET A 69 -9.29 9.92 8.37
CA MET A 69 -9.41 8.87 7.35
C MET A 69 -10.49 7.84 7.70
N GLY A 70 -10.56 7.44 8.98
CA GLY A 70 -11.62 6.56 9.48
C GLY A 70 -13.01 7.16 9.31
N LEU A 71 -13.19 8.45 9.67
CA LEU A 71 -14.44 9.18 9.48
C LEU A 71 -14.83 9.27 8.00
N LEU A 72 -13.90 9.56 7.10
CA LEU A 72 -14.15 9.58 5.66
C LEU A 72 -14.63 8.22 5.13
N THR A 73 -14.07 7.14 5.69
CA THR A 73 -14.42 5.76 5.31
C THR A 73 -15.80 5.37 5.85
N ILE A 74 -16.08 5.61 7.13
CA ILE A 74 -17.36 5.27 7.78
C ILE A 74 -18.53 6.07 7.19
N THR A 75 -18.31 7.35 6.89
CA THR A 75 -19.32 8.21 6.23
C THR A 75 -19.59 7.84 4.77
N LYS A 76 -18.98 6.76 4.26
CA LYS A 76 -19.07 6.30 2.86
C LYS A 76 -18.72 7.39 1.84
N ASN A 77 -17.85 8.33 2.24
CA ASN A 77 -17.37 9.42 1.41
C ASN A 77 -16.13 9.01 0.59
N VAL A 78 -15.63 7.78 0.77
CA VAL A 78 -14.62 7.18 -0.10
C VAL A 78 -15.27 6.11 -0.98
N ARG A 79 -15.25 6.33 -2.29
CA ARG A 79 -15.68 5.34 -3.29
C ARG A 79 -14.49 4.92 -4.15
N LEU A 80 -14.44 3.62 -4.45
CA LEU A 80 -13.60 3.08 -5.51
C LEU A 80 -13.93 3.85 -6.79
N GLY A 81 -12.91 4.43 -7.44
CA GLY A 81 -13.13 5.06 -8.74
C GLY A 81 -13.64 4.00 -9.71
N LYS A 82 -14.47 4.42 -10.68
CA LYS A 82 -14.69 3.61 -11.87
C LYS A 82 -13.33 3.51 -12.57
N VAL A 83 -12.61 2.44 -12.28
CA VAL A 83 -11.39 2.09 -12.99
C VAL A 83 -11.81 2.02 -14.44
N LEU A 84 -11.27 2.93 -15.25
CA LEU A 84 -11.51 2.94 -16.69
C LEU A 84 -11.21 1.52 -17.19
N GLU A 85 -12.28 0.83 -17.59
CA GLU A 85 -12.19 -0.51 -18.14
C GLU A 85 -11.29 -0.42 -19.37
N VAL A 86 -10.26 -1.27 -19.41
CA VAL A 86 -9.51 -1.47 -20.63
C VAL A 86 -10.49 -2.12 -21.60
N ASP A 87 -10.61 -1.55 -22.79
CA ASP A 87 -11.48 -2.10 -23.82
C ASP A 87 -11.13 -3.58 -24.05
N LYS A 88 -12.15 -4.46 -24.03
CA LYS A 88 -11.97 -5.92 -24.06
C LYS A 88 -11.16 -6.38 -25.27
N GLN A 89 -11.31 -5.68 -26.40
CA GLN A 89 -10.56 -5.97 -27.61
C GLN A 89 -9.05 -5.71 -27.42
N THR A 90 -8.69 -4.65 -26.71
CA THR A 90 -7.28 -4.34 -26.37
C THR A 90 -6.69 -5.37 -25.39
N GLU A 91 -7.51 -5.93 -24.50
CA GLU A 91 -7.11 -6.97 -23.55
C GLU A 91 -6.84 -8.31 -24.27
N GLU A 92 -7.72 -8.72 -25.18
CA GLU A 92 -7.56 -9.96 -25.98
C GLU A 92 -6.36 -9.89 -26.95
N GLU A 93 -6.16 -8.75 -27.61
CA GLU A 93 -4.99 -8.50 -28.45
C GLU A 93 -3.69 -8.49 -27.63
N GLY A 94 -3.72 -7.94 -26.42
CA GLY A 94 -2.59 -7.99 -25.48
C GLY A 94 -2.27 -9.43 -25.04
N ALA A 95 -3.28 -10.20 -24.66
CA ALA A 95 -3.11 -11.57 -24.19
C ALA A 95 -2.52 -12.47 -25.28
N SER A 96 -3.03 -12.37 -26.51
CA SER A 96 -2.52 -13.14 -27.66
C SER A 96 -1.10 -12.73 -28.08
N LYS A 97 -0.76 -11.43 -28.00
CA LYS A 97 0.54 -10.90 -28.39
C LYS A 97 1.67 -11.20 -27.39
N TYR A 98 1.39 -11.07 -26.09
CA TYR A 98 2.41 -11.18 -25.06
C TYR A 98 2.43 -12.55 -24.37
N GLY A 99 1.29 -13.24 -24.29
CA GLY A 99 1.17 -14.58 -23.72
C GLY A 99 1.86 -14.72 -22.36
N ALA A 100 2.65 -15.78 -22.18
CA ALA A 100 3.39 -16.04 -20.94
C ALA A 100 4.39 -14.95 -20.55
N LYS A 101 4.80 -14.06 -21.48
CA LYS A 101 5.74 -12.97 -21.18
C LYS A 101 5.14 -11.94 -20.19
N LEU A 102 3.82 -11.89 -20.04
CA LEU A 102 3.13 -11.07 -19.04
C LEU A 102 3.53 -11.45 -17.60
N PHE A 103 3.95 -12.70 -17.36
CA PHE A 103 4.38 -13.15 -16.05
C PHE A 103 5.84 -12.79 -15.72
N ILE A 104 6.67 -12.45 -16.72
CA ILE A 104 8.09 -12.17 -16.50
C ILE A 104 8.29 -11.07 -15.43
N PRO A 105 7.60 -9.92 -15.48
CA PRO A 105 7.76 -8.89 -14.45
C PRO A 105 7.37 -9.37 -13.04
N ALA A 106 6.33 -10.19 -12.93
CA ALA A 106 5.87 -10.75 -11.65
C ALA A 106 6.89 -11.75 -11.07
N VAL A 107 7.45 -12.62 -11.91
CA VAL A 107 8.51 -13.56 -11.52
C VAL A 107 9.78 -12.80 -11.11
N VAL A 108 10.18 -11.78 -11.90
CA VAL A 108 11.33 -10.92 -11.58
C VAL A 108 11.12 -10.23 -10.24
N LEU A 109 9.92 -9.71 -9.96
CA LEU A 109 9.58 -9.11 -8.66
C LEU A 109 9.79 -10.12 -7.53
N ALA A 110 9.20 -11.31 -7.62
CA ALA A 110 9.26 -12.32 -6.57
C ALA A 110 10.71 -12.78 -6.32
N VAL A 111 11.45 -13.11 -7.39
CA VAL A 111 12.84 -13.58 -7.30
C VAL A 111 13.75 -12.47 -6.76
N ALA A 112 13.63 -11.24 -7.26
CA ALA A 112 14.43 -10.12 -6.75
C ALA A 112 14.09 -9.79 -5.29
N ALA A 113 12.83 -9.88 -4.88
CA ALA A 113 12.41 -9.64 -3.50
C ALA A 113 13.03 -10.66 -2.55
N VAL A 114 13.00 -11.95 -2.90
CA VAL A 114 13.65 -13.02 -2.13
C VAL A 114 15.15 -12.80 -2.11
N ILE A 115 15.75 -12.46 -3.27
CA ILE A 115 17.20 -12.29 -3.34
C ILE A 115 17.67 -11.16 -2.42
N ILE A 116 17.05 -9.99 -2.56
CA ILE A 116 17.44 -8.83 -1.79
C ILE A 116 17.13 -9.08 -0.31
N SER A 117 15.95 -9.60 0.04
CA SER A 117 15.57 -9.77 1.46
C SER A 117 16.37 -10.86 2.18
N THR A 118 16.87 -11.88 1.46
CA THR A 118 17.60 -13.01 2.07
C THR A 118 19.10 -12.74 2.14
N TRP A 119 19.69 -12.17 1.08
CA TRP A 119 21.14 -12.00 0.97
C TRP A 119 21.63 -10.58 1.29
N THR A 120 20.74 -9.65 1.64
CA THR A 120 21.13 -8.30 2.08
C THR A 120 20.57 -7.98 3.47
N PRO A 121 21.25 -7.14 4.25
CA PRO A 121 20.79 -6.71 5.56
C PRO A 121 19.70 -5.61 5.50
N PHE A 122 19.07 -5.38 4.34
CA PHE A 122 18.20 -4.23 4.11
C PHE A 122 16.77 -4.41 4.65
N GLY A 123 16.44 -5.59 5.17
CA GLY A 123 15.10 -5.91 5.66
C GLY A 123 14.07 -6.08 4.53
N GLY A 124 12.93 -6.70 4.84
CA GLY A 124 11.93 -7.05 3.84
C GLY A 124 11.32 -5.85 3.11
N ALA A 125 11.14 -4.72 3.79
CA ALA A 125 10.54 -3.52 3.20
C ALA A 125 11.39 -2.91 2.08
N ILE A 126 12.72 -2.78 2.29
CA ILE A 126 13.63 -2.32 1.23
C ILE A 126 13.72 -3.36 0.11
N GLY A 127 13.73 -4.66 0.44
CA GLY A 127 13.70 -5.74 -0.55
C GLY A 127 12.51 -5.66 -1.49
N ILE A 128 11.31 -5.40 -0.96
CA ILE A 128 10.08 -5.20 -1.75
C ILE A 128 10.18 -3.91 -2.56
N GLY A 129 10.64 -2.80 -1.96
CA GLY A 129 10.80 -1.52 -2.66
C GLY A 129 11.74 -1.65 -3.88
N ALA A 130 12.93 -2.19 -3.68
CA ALA A 130 13.93 -2.34 -4.74
C ALA A 130 13.48 -3.34 -5.82
N SER A 131 12.91 -4.48 -5.43
CA SER A 131 12.38 -5.46 -6.39
C SER A 131 11.22 -4.92 -7.23
N SER A 132 10.38 -4.03 -6.68
CA SER A 132 9.32 -3.37 -7.44
C SER A 132 9.88 -2.49 -8.57
N ILE A 133 10.99 -1.79 -8.34
CA ILE A 133 11.67 -0.97 -9.37
C ILE A 133 12.27 -1.88 -10.44
N ILE A 134 12.95 -2.96 -10.05
CA ILE A 134 13.55 -3.92 -10.99
C ILE A 134 12.45 -4.57 -11.85
N ALA A 135 11.35 -4.98 -11.23
CA ALA A 135 10.20 -5.55 -11.93
C ALA A 135 9.54 -4.56 -12.89
N LEU A 136 9.42 -3.29 -12.50
CA LEU A 136 8.92 -2.24 -13.37
C LEU A 136 9.82 -2.07 -14.60
N ILE A 137 11.15 -2.01 -14.41
CA ILE A 137 12.11 -1.95 -15.53
C ILE A 137 11.95 -3.16 -16.44
N ALA A 138 11.85 -4.37 -15.88
CA ALA A 138 11.60 -5.59 -16.65
C ALA A 138 10.29 -5.51 -17.44
N ALA A 139 9.21 -4.98 -16.86
CA ALA A 139 7.94 -4.76 -17.55
C ALA A 139 8.11 -3.82 -18.76
N TYR A 140 8.86 -2.72 -18.61
CA TYR A 140 9.12 -1.80 -19.72
C TYR A 140 9.98 -2.42 -20.83
N ILE A 141 10.93 -3.28 -20.49
CA ILE A 141 11.78 -3.99 -21.48
C ILE A 141 10.96 -5.03 -22.26
N VAL A 142 10.13 -5.81 -21.56
CA VAL A 142 9.38 -6.93 -22.14
C VAL A 142 8.15 -6.46 -22.91
N LEU A 143 7.37 -5.55 -22.32
CA LEU A 143 6.07 -5.13 -22.86
C LEU A 143 6.17 -3.88 -23.75
N LYS A 144 7.24 -3.07 -23.56
CA LYS A 144 7.48 -1.80 -24.26
C LYS A 144 6.24 -0.89 -24.34
N PRO A 145 5.56 -0.62 -23.20
CA PRO A 145 4.38 0.23 -23.20
C PRO A 145 4.77 1.70 -23.39
N LYS A 146 3.77 2.56 -23.66
CA LYS A 146 4.00 4.02 -23.66
C LYS A 146 4.39 4.47 -22.23
N PRO A 147 5.31 5.44 -22.06
CA PRO A 147 5.82 5.86 -20.74
C PRO A 147 4.75 6.28 -19.73
N LYS A 148 3.61 6.79 -20.20
CA LYS A 148 2.50 7.24 -19.34
C LYS A 148 1.65 6.08 -18.79
N VAL A 149 1.78 4.88 -19.35
CA VAL A 149 0.98 3.70 -18.96
C VAL A 149 1.32 3.25 -17.55
N GLY A 150 2.60 3.24 -17.15
CA GLY A 150 2.97 2.84 -15.79
C GLY A 150 2.31 3.70 -14.72
N LEU A 151 2.29 5.03 -14.89
CA LEU A 151 1.60 5.92 -13.94
C LEU A 151 0.09 5.68 -13.92
N TYR A 152 -0.51 5.48 -15.08
CA TYR A 152 -1.93 5.20 -15.21
C TYR A 152 -2.34 3.88 -14.56
N ASP A 153 -1.57 2.81 -14.80
CA ASP A 153 -1.83 1.49 -14.23
C ASP A 153 -1.58 1.48 -12.73
N SER A 154 -0.55 2.18 -12.23
CA SER A 154 -0.34 2.33 -10.79
C SER A 154 -1.53 3.03 -10.10
N ASP A 155 -2.07 4.11 -10.66
CA ASP A 155 -3.29 4.78 -10.17
C ASP A 155 -4.49 3.82 -10.18
N ARG A 156 -4.67 3.10 -11.27
CA ARG A 156 -5.72 2.09 -11.41
C ARG A 156 -5.59 0.97 -10.36
N LEU A 157 -4.41 0.42 -10.15
CA LEU A 157 -4.16 -0.63 -9.15
C LEU A 157 -4.43 -0.13 -7.73
N VAL A 158 -3.97 1.07 -7.39
CA VAL A 158 -4.24 1.71 -6.10
C VAL A 158 -5.75 1.90 -5.89
N GLN A 159 -6.46 2.38 -6.91
CA GLN A 159 -7.91 2.56 -6.83
C GLN A 159 -8.69 1.24 -6.81
N GLN A 160 -8.19 0.16 -7.44
CA GLN A 160 -8.80 -1.17 -7.40
C GLN A 160 -8.74 -1.79 -6.00
N ILE A 161 -7.58 -1.71 -5.35
CA ILE A 161 -7.39 -2.17 -3.98
C ILE A 161 -8.19 -1.27 -3.00
N GLY A 162 -8.22 0.03 -3.29
CA GLY A 162 -9.01 1.01 -2.54
C GLY A 162 -8.54 1.18 -1.11
N THR A 163 -9.49 1.56 -0.23
CA THR A 163 -9.22 1.79 1.21
C THR A 163 -8.84 0.52 1.95
N VAL A 164 -9.09 -0.67 1.40
CA VAL A 164 -8.73 -1.95 2.02
C VAL A 164 -7.21 -2.18 1.95
N GLY A 165 -6.51 -1.53 1.02
CA GLY A 165 -5.06 -1.71 0.85
C GLY A 165 -4.23 -1.34 2.08
N ILE A 166 -4.73 -0.43 2.92
CA ILE A 166 -4.06 -0.01 4.16
C ILE A 166 -4.46 -0.85 5.39
N LEU A 167 -5.43 -1.76 5.23
CA LEU A 167 -5.93 -2.58 6.34
C LEU A 167 -4.80 -3.39 7.01
N PRO A 168 -3.89 -4.08 6.30
CA PRO A 168 -2.80 -4.81 6.95
C PRO A 168 -1.91 -3.92 7.82
N GLN A 169 -1.65 -2.68 7.39
CA GLN A 169 -0.85 -1.72 8.15
C GLN A 169 -1.59 -1.25 9.41
N PHE A 170 -2.91 -1.01 9.32
CA PHE A 170 -3.72 -0.70 10.50
C PHE A 170 -3.80 -1.86 11.48
N LEU A 171 -3.93 -3.10 11.00
CA LEU A 171 -3.96 -4.30 11.85
C LEU A 171 -2.62 -4.49 12.58
N ALA A 172 -1.49 -4.26 11.90
CA ALA A 172 -0.18 -4.28 12.53
C ALA A 172 -0.04 -3.21 13.62
N ALA A 173 -0.45 -1.96 13.34
CA ALA A 173 -0.43 -0.89 14.32
C ALA A 173 -1.37 -1.16 15.52
N LEU A 174 -2.55 -1.72 15.27
CA LEU A 174 -3.51 -2.11 16.32
C LEU A 174 -2.93 -3.22 17.22
N GLY A 175 -2.22 -4.20 16.65
CA GLY A 175 -1.54 -5.24 17.42
C GLY A 175 -0.50 -4.66 18.38
N ILE A 176 0.28 -3.68 17.94
CA ILE A 176 1.23 -2.95 18.79
C ILE A 176 0.47 -2.18 19.88
N LEU A 177 -0.61 -1.46 19.53
CA LEU A 177 -1.44 -0.74 20.49
C LEU A 177 -2.02 -1.68 21.55
N PHE A 178 -2.56 -2.84 21.20
CA PHE A 178 -3.09 -3.81 22.17
C PHE A 178 -2.01 -4.38 23.08
N THR A 179 -0.80 -4.59 22.56
CA THR A 179 0.36 -5.01 23.33
C THR A 179 0.73 -3.95 24.35
N VAL A 180 0.93 -2.70 23.91
CA VAL A 180 1.34 -1.58 24.77
C VAL A 180 0.26 -1.20 25.78
N SER A 181 -1.02 -1.35 25.42
CA SER A 181 -2.15 -1.01 26.29
C SER A 181 -2.47 -2.08 27.33
N GLY A 182 -1.78 -3.23 27.32
CA GLY A 182 -2.05 -4.33 28.25
C GLY A 182 -3.41 -5.01 28.03
N VAL A 183 -4.04 -4.80 26.86
CA VAL A 183 -5.34 -5.40 26.53
C VAL A 183 -5.21 -6.93 26.44
N GLY A 184 -4.09 -7.43 25.90
CA GLY A 184 -3.82 -8.86 25.84
C GLY A 184 -3.79 -9.52 27.23
N GLU A 185 -3.15 -8.87 28.20
CA GLU A 185 -3.08 -9.33 29.59
C GLU A 185 -4.47 -9.33 30.25
N THR A 186 -5.28 -8.30 29.98
CA THR A 186 -6.64 -8.17 30.51
C THR A 186 -7.57 -9.26 29.94
N ILE A 187 -7.49 -9.53 28.64
CA ILE A 187 -8.24 -10.60 27.99
C ILE A 187 -7.79 -11.97 28.50
N SER A 188 -6.47 -12.19 28.62
CA SER A 188 -5.90 -13.42 29.18
C SER A 188 -6.47 -13.70 30.56
N LYS A 189 -6.40 -12.74 31.50
CA LYS A 189 -6.97 -12.86 32.84
C LYS A 189 -8.48 -13.12 32.83
N GLY A 190 -9.22 -12.47 31.93
CA GLY A 190 -10.65 -12.68 31.76
C GLY A 190 -10.99 -14.10 31.30
N ILE A 191 -10.20 -14.66 30.39
CA ILE A 191 -10.39 -16.02 29.87
C ILE A 191 -9.89 -17.08 30.86
N SER A 192 -8.78 -16.83 31.58
CA SER A 192 -8.25 -17.73 32.62
C SER A 192 -9.22 -17.94 33.79
N GLY A 193 -10.18 -17.03 33.98
CA GLY A 193 -11.30 -17.22 34.90
C GLY A 193 -12.34 -18.25 34.45
N PHE A 194 -12.44 -18.51 33.13
CA PHE A 194 -13.35 -19.51 32.55
C PHE A 194 -12.63 -20.80 32.11
N LEU A 195 -11.34 -20.71 31.77
CA LEU A 195 -10.47 -21.82 31.40
C LEU A 195 -9.27 -21.83 32.36
N PRO A 196 -9.31 -22.61 33.46
CA PRO A 196 -8.19 -22.66 34.39
C PRO A 196 -6.93 -23.14 33.66
N GLU A 197 -5.81 -22.47 33.93
CA GLU A 197 -4.50 -22.85 33.41
C GLU A 197 -4.18 -24.28 33.85
N GLY A 198 -4.26 -25.25 32.93
CA GLY A 198 -4.00 -26.64 33.27
C GLY A 198 -4.56 -27.73 32.35
N ASN A 199 -5.48 -27.44 31.41
CA ASN A 199 -5.89 -28.47 30.45
C ASN A 199 -5.10 -28.37 29.14
N ALA A 200 -3.80 -28.67 29.23
CA ALA A 200 -3.02 -29.11 28.09
C ALA A 200 -3.50 -30.53 27.74
N LEU A 201 -4.33 -30.63 26.70
CA LEU A 201 -4.46 -31.86 25.92
C LEU A 201 -3.67 -31.68 24.63
#